data_AF-A0A839AMM5-F1
#
_entry.id   AF-A0A839AMM5-F1
#
_cell.length_a   1.000
_cell.length_b   1.000
_cell.length_c   1.000
_cell.angle_alpha   90.00
_cell.angle_beta   90.00
_cell.angle_gamma   90.00
#
_symmetry.space_group_name_H-M   'P 1'
#
loop_
_entity.id
_entity.type
_entity.pdbx_description
1 polymer ?
#
loop_
_entity_poly.entity_id
_entity_poly.type
_entity_poly.pdbx_seq_one_letter_code
_entity_poly.pdbx_strand_id
1 'polypeptide(L)'
;MKQLLILTLTLLILSSCNQKKSKKTQSEFKSKTEIKVETKSELKKEIETIQSKKKNDTINNYWAIILDTISSKKEFKISDLKHTLELKTYSLNDSSIVRNLAQNGEQAYLDHSHKMVTDFKLLTDSIVYKKQIDRTNFEKSLIPEFYEKCNLLTTEIDSTKGNTVYLNSNLGVPDTSNIWRVWYSIKIKNDRIGNLEINKTDYVGM
;
A
#
# COMPACT_ATOMS: atom_id res chain seq x y z
N MET A 1 14.89 -22.98 47.76
CA MET A 1 13.79 -23.88 47.34
C MET A 1 12.60 -23.01 47.00
N LYS A 2 11.91 -23.05 45.86
CA LYS A 2 12.01 -23.79 44.61
C LYS A 2 11.32 -22.91 43.55
N GLN A 3 12.03 -22.71 42.44
CA GLN A 3 11.61 -22.73 41.03
C GLN A 3 10.45 -21.87 40.50
N LEU A 4 10.82 -21.02 39.53
CA LEU A 4 9.99 -20.55 38.41
C LEU A 4 9.25 -21.71 37.73
N LEU A 5 7.99 -21.47 37.37
CA LEU A 5 7.28 -22.27 36.38
C LEU A 5 6.87 -21.35 35.22
N ILE A 6 7.74 -21.34 34.20
CA ILE A 6 7.44 -20.88 32.85
C ILE A 6 6.64 -22.00 32.18
N LEU A 7 5.38 -21.75 31.84
CA LEU A 7 4.58 -22.67 31.05
C LEU A 7 4.48 -22.16 29.60
N THR A 8 5.48 -22.51 28.80
CA THR A 8 5.43 -22.43 27.34
C THR A 8 4.61 -23.60 26.82
N LEU A 9 3.38 -23.35 26.36
CA LEU A 9 2.58 -24.33 25.63
C LEU A 9 2.76 -24.09 24.12
N THR A 10 3.84 -24.63 23.56
CA THR A 10 3.99 -24.79 22.11
C THR A 10 3.19 -26.01 21.65
N LEU A 11 2.00 -25.79 21.08
CA LEU A 11 1.30 -26.85 20.33
C LEU A 11 1.93 -26.97 18.94
N LEU A 12 2.75 -28.01 18.79
CA LEU A 12 3.21 -28.56 17.51
C LEU A 12 2.03 -29.24 16.82
N ILE A 13 1.41 -28.57 15.85
CA ILE A 13 0.59 -29.26 14.83
C ILE A 13 1.50 -29.55 13.64
N LEU A 14 2.26 -30.64 13.76
CA LEU A 14 2.91 -31.29 12.63
C LEU A 14 1.84 -32.06 11.85
N SER A 15 1.13 -31.34 10.97
CA SER A 15 0.30 -31.97 9.94
C SER A 15 1.23 -32.64 8.93
N SER A 16 1.41 -33.94 9.14
CA SER A 16 1.76 -34.98 8.17
C SER A 16 1.37 -34.63 6.72
N CYS A 17 2.33 -34.15 5.93
CA CYS A 17 2.25 -34.25 4.48
C CYS A 17 2.82 -35.62 4.07
N ASN A 18 1.91 -36.58 3.92
CA ASN A 18 2.16 -37.87 3.30
C ASN A 18 2.57 -37.67 1.83
N GLN A 19 3.88 -37.59 1.54
CA GLN A 19 4.40 -37.73 0.19
C GLN A 19 4.21 -39.19 -0.26
N LYS A 20 3.08 -39.48 -0.92
CA LYS A 20 2.95 -40.66 -1.76
C LYS A 20 3.94 -40.52 -2.92
N LYS A 21 5.05 -41.28 -2.85
CA LYS A 21 5.94 -41.53 -3.99
C LYS A 21 5.13 -42.18 -5.12
N SER A 22 4.78 -41.44 -6.16
CA SER A 22 4.31 -42.06 -7.41
C SER A 22 5.51 -42.69 -8.11
N LYS A 23 5.44 -44.01 -8.30
CA LYS A 23 6.43 -44.80 -9.05
C LYS A 23 6.67 -44.16 -10.42
N LYS A 24 7.94 -43.95 -10.72
CA LYS A 24 8.46 -43.64 -12.05
C LYS A 24 8.20 -44.86 -12.93
N THR A 25 7.15 -44.84 -13.73
CA THR A 25 6.98 -45.84 -14.80
C THR A 25 7.88 -45.43 -15.95
N GLN A 26 9.01 -46.12 -16.06
CA GLN A 26 9.88 -46.08 -17.22
C GLN A 26 9.11 -46.79 -18.35
N SER A 27 8.45 -46.00 -19.19
CA SER A 27 7.83 -46.50 -20.42
C SER A 27 8.95 -46.69 -21.44
N GLU A 28 9.22 -47.96 -21.77
CA GLU A 28 10.08 -48.36 -22.88
C GLU A 28 9.61 -47.70 -24.16
N PHE A 29 10.47 -46.85 -24.73
CA PHE A 29 10.26 -46.25 -26.04
C PHE A 29 10.47 -47.32 -27.12
N LYS A 30 9.37 -47.92 -27.62
CA LYS A 30 9.40 -48.74 -28.82
C LYS A 30 9.34 -47.82 -30.04
N SER A 31 10.49 -47.56 -30.64
CA SER A 31 10.61 -46.91 -31.95
C SER A 31 10.14 -47.87 -33.04
N LYS A 32 9.00 -47.58 -33.67
CA LYS A 32 8.68 -48.02 -35.04
C LYS A 32 7.39 -47.34 -35.51
N THR A 33 7.49 -46.22 -36.20
CA THR A 33 6.58 -45.91 -37.31
C THR A 33 7.23 -44.92 -38.26
N GLU A 34 6.95 -45.13 -39.53
CA GLU A 34 7.60 -44.60 -40.72
C GLU A 34 7.47 -43.08 -40.87
N ILE A 35 8.50 -42.46 -41.45
CA ILE A 35 8.49 -41.07 -41.88
C ILE A 35 7.55 -40.97 -43.09
N LYS A 36 6.32 -40.51 -42.87
CA LYS A 36 5.47 -40.00 -43.95
C LYS A 36 5.70 -38.50 -44.07
N VAL A 37 6.20 -38.09 -45.23
CA VAL A 37 6.44 -36.70 -45.62
C VAL A 37 5.10 -36.03 -45.87
N GLU A 38 4.48 -35.51 -44.81
CA GLU A 38 3.32 -34.61 -44.94
C GLU A 38 3.60 -33.31 -44.17
N THR A 39 3.60 -32.24 -44.95
CA THR A 39 3.23 -30.87 -44.57
C THR A 39 4.21 -30.00 -43.78
N LYS A 40 5.28 -29.58 -44.47
CA LYS A 40 6.08 -28.37 -44.14
C LYS A 40 5.23 -27.08 -43.95
N SER A 41 3.96 -27.09 -44.40
CA SER A 41 2.99 -25.99 -44.26
C SER A 41 2.20 -26.01 -42.94
N GLU A 42 1.98 -27.17 -42.30
CA GLU A 42 1.30 -27.24 -41.01
C GLU A 42 2.26 -26.86 -39.89
N LEU A 43 3.52 -27.31 -39.98
CA LEU A 43 4.57 -26.88 -39.06
C LEU A 43 4.79 -25.36 -39.10
N LYS A 44 4.69 -24.73 -40.29
CA LYS A 44 4.79 -23.27 -40.44
C LYS A 44 3.63 -22.53 -39.79
N LYS A 45 2.39 -23.01 -40.00
CA LYS A 45 1.20 -22.45 -39.33
C LYS A 45 1.26 -22.63 -37.82
N GLU A 46 1.75 -23.77 -37.34
CA GLU A 46 1.90 -24.03 -35.90
C GLU A 46 3.01 -23.16 -35.29
N ILE A 47 4.14 -22.96 -35.98
CA ILE A 47 5.20 -22.03 -35.57
C ILE A 47 4.71 -20.56 -35.61
N GLU A 48 3.94 -20.14 -36.62
CA GLU A 48 3.32 -18.80 -36.69
C GLU A 48 2.23 -18.61 -35.63
N THR A 49 1.51 -19.67 -35.25
CA THR A 49 0.50 -19.66 -34.17
C THR A 49 1.16 -19.65 -32.78
N ILE A 50 2.34 -20.26 -32.63
CA ILE A 50 3.16 -20.20 -31.41
C ILE A 50 3.86 -18.84 -31.28
N GLN A 51 4.33 -18.25 -32.39
CA GLN A 51 4.94 -16.91 -32.41
C GLN A 51 3.92 -15.78 -32.17
N SER A 52 2.64 -15.98 -32.51
CA SER A 52 1.56 -14.99 -32.30
C SER A 52 0.96 -15.00 -30.89
N LYS A 53 1.26 -16.00 -30.04
CA LYS A 53 1.01 -15.97 -28.59
C LYS A 53 2.27 -15.59 -27.83
N LYS A 54 2.91 -14.48 -28.21
CA LYS A 54 3.97 -13.90 -27.39
C LYS A 54 3.32 -13.39 -26.11
N LYS A 55 3.32 -14.22 -25.07
CA LYS A 55 2.87 -13.83 -23.74
C LYS A 55 3.87 -12.78 -23.28
N ASN A 56 3.46 -11.52 -23.33
CA ASN A 56 4.27 -10.44 -22.76
C ASN A 56 4.44 -10.77 -21.27
N ASP A 57 5.69 -10.97 -20.85
CA ASP A 57 6.00 -11.24 -19.45
C ASP A 57 5.54 -10.06 -18.56
N THR A 58 5.58 -10.19 -17.23
CA THR A 58 5.26 -9.08 -16.33
C THR A 58 6.48 -8.78 -15.48
N ILE A 59 6.95 -7.53 -15.54
CA ILE A 59 8.01 -7.03 -14.67
C ILE A 59 7.33 -6.44 -13.44
N ASN A 60 7.73 -6.92 -12.26
CA ASN A 60 7.29 -6.36 -10.99
C ASN A 60 8.45 -5.58 -10.38
N ASN A 61 8.24 -4.29 -10.16
CA ASN A 61 9.16 -3.43 -9.44
C ASN A 61 8.61 -3.16 -8.05
N TYR A 62 9.39 -3.48 -7.01
CA TYR A 62 9.01 -3.27 -5.61
C TYR A 62 9.82 -2.14 -5.04
N TRP A 63 9.11 -1.07 -4.66
CA TRP A 63 9.73 0.08 -4.02
C TRP A 63 10.20 -0.29 -2.62
N ALA A 64 11.36 0.25 -2.23
CA ALA A 64 11.84 0.11 -0.86
C ALA A 64 10.88 0.82 0.12
N ILE A 65 10.74 0.26 1.31
CA ILE A 65 10.02 0.92 2.40
C ILE A 65 10.72 2.23 2.80
N ILE A 66 9.93 3.29 2.96
CA ILE A 66 10.43 4.54 3.54
C ILE A 66 10.47 4.35 5.06
N LEU A 67 11.69 4.27 5.61
CA LEU A 67 11.90 4.05 7.05
C LEU A 67 11.78 5.33 7.88
N ASP A 68 11.84 6.49 7.24
CA ASP A 68 11.71 7.77 7.90
C ASP A 68 10.27 8.01 8.38
N THR A 69 10.15 8.56 9.59
CA THR A 69 8.87 9.01 10.16
C THR A 69 8.87 10.52 10.27
N ILE A 70 7.95 11.18 9.58
CA ILE A 70 7.77 12.64 9.67
C ILE A 70 6.83 12.92 10.84
N SER A 71 7.27 13.72 11.81
CA SER A 71 6.50 14.02 13.01
C SER A 71 6.24 15.52 13.14
N SER A 72 5.03 15.87 13.57
CA SER A 72 4.65 17.24 13.95
C SER A 72 3.91 17.22 15.28
N LYS A 73 4.08 18.27 16.09
CA LYS A 73 3.43 18.40 17.40
C LYS A 73 3.00 19.85 17.61
N LYS A 74 1.78 20.04 18.11
CA LYS A 74 1.28 21.37 18.52
C LYS A 74 0.52 21.29 19.82
N GLU A 75 0.86 22.20 20.73
CA GLU A 75 0.14 22.40 21.99
C GLU A 75 -0.83 23.56 21.85
N PHE A 76 -2.02 23.45 22.42
CA PHE A 76 -3.05 24.49 22.40
C PHE A 76 -3.99 24.33 23.60
N LYS A 77 -4.86 25.31 23.82
CA LYS A 77 -5.86 25.29 24.88
C LYS A 77 -7.27 25.29 24.32
N ILE A 78 -8.16 24.54 24.95
CA ILE A 78 -9.61 24.63 24.75
C ILE A 78 -10.24 25.00 26.09
N SER A 79 -10.91 26.16 26.12
CA SER A 79 -11.31 26.85 27.36
C SER A 79 -10.09 27.17 28.23
N ASP A 80 -9.64 26.23 29.08
CA ASP A 80 -8.41 26.34 29.88
C ASP A 80 -7.61 25.03 29.95
N LEU A 81 -8.14 23.95 29.38
CA LEU A 81 -7.50 22.64 29.40
C LEU A 81 -6.40 22.60 28.34
N LYS A 82 -5.25 22.02 28.71
CA LYS A 82 -4.13 21.84 27.79
C LYS A 82 -4.37 20.62 26.92
N HIS A 83 -4.22 20.81 25.61
CA HIS A 83 -4.25 19.75 24.61
C HIS A 83 -2.92 19.73 23.87
N THR A 84 -2.51 18.53 23.46
CA THR A 84 -1.38 18.34 22.54
C THR A 84 -1.83 17.42 21.42
N LEU A 85 -1.69 17.88 20.18
CA LEU A 85 -1.85 17.02 19.00
C LEU A 85 -0.48 16.65 18.47
N GLU A 86 -0.20 15.34 18.44
CA GLU A 86 0.96 14.74 17.78
C GLU A 86 0.50 14.08 16.48
N LEU A 87 1.22 14.34 15.39
CA LEU A 87 1.06 13.70 14.10
C LEU A 87 2.33 12.92 13.77
N LYS A 88 2.18 11.69 13.27
CA LYS A 88 3.30 10.88 12.77
C LYS A 88 2.93 10.25 11.43
N THR A 89 3.65 10.61 10.38
CA THR A 89 3.48 10.06 9.03
C THR A 89 4.59 9.06 8.74
N TYR A 90 4.24 7.84 8.33
CA TYR A 90 5.19 6.75 8.10
C TYR A 90 4.65 5.74 7.08
N SER A 91 5.56 4.91 6.55
CA SER A 91 5.28 3.86 5.58
C SER A 91 4.86 2.56 6.24
N LEU A 92 3.85 1.90 5.66
CA LEU A 92 3.45 0.54 5.97
C LEU A 92 4.25 -0.44 5.09
N ASN A 93 4.72 -1.55 5.64
CA ASN A 93 5.40 -2.58 4.85
C ASN A 93 4.41 -3.50 4.11
N ASP A 94 3.58 -2.96 3.21
CA ASP A 94 2.44 -3.68 2.63
C ASP A 94 2.42 -3.80 1.09
N SER A 95 3.27 -3.06 0.38
CA SER A 95 3.38 -3.05 -1.10
C SER A 95 2.03 -2.94 -1.84
N SER A 96 1.06 -2.24 -1.25
CA SER A 96 -0.35 -2.40 -1.66
C SER A 96 -0.85 -1.37 -2.69
N ILE A 97 -0.04 -0.38 -3.06
CA ILE A 97 -0.36 0.56 -4.14
C ILE A 97 0.33 0.07 -5.41
N VAL A 98 -0.46 -0.38 -6.39
CA VAL A 98 0.04 -0.95 -7.64
C VAL A 98 -0.27 -0.02 -8.81
N ARG A 99 0.75 0.35 -9.57
CA ARG A 99 0.62 1.16 -10.80
C ARG A 99 1.02 0.32 -12.01
N ASN A 100 0.24 0.38 -13.07
CA ASN A 100 0.64 -0.17 -14.36
C ASN A 100 1.29 0.94 -15.19
N LEU A 101 2.58 0.78 -15.50
CA LEU A 101 3.38 1.73 -16.29
C LEU A 101 3.61 1.25 -17.72
N ALA A 102 2.99 0.15 -18.14
CA ALA A 102 3.14 -0.36 -19.50
C ALA A 102 2.60 0.65 -20.53
N GLN A 103 3.36 0.85 -21.61
CA GLN A 103 2.86 1.56 -22.79
C GLN A 103 2.20 0.58 -23.76
N ASN A 104 1.27 1.07 -24.59
CA ASN A 104 0.42 0.24 -25.44
C ASN A 104 1.22 -0.78 -26.26
N GLY A 105 0.99 -2.08 -26.02
CA GLY A 105 1.63 -3.18 -26.74
C GLY A 105 2.92 -3.72 -26.10
N GLU A 106 3.43 -3.07 -25.05
CA GLU A 106 4.64 -3.48 -24.35
C GLU A 106 4.41 -4.52 -23.25
N GLN A 107 5.51 -4.95 -22.63
CA GLN A 107 5.52 -5.82 -21.47
C GLN A 107 4.79 -5.15 -20.30
N ALA A 108 3.98 -5.91 -19.55
CA ALA A 108 3.32 -5.35 -18.37
C ALA A 108 4.39 -4.96 -17.33
N TYR A 109 4.40 -3.69 -16.92
CA TYR A 109 5.33 -3.19 -15.90
C TYR A 109 4.51 -2.70 -14.71
N LEU A 110 4.59 -3.45 -13.60
CA LEU A 110 3.82 -3.18 -12.39
C LEU A 110 4.73 -2.63 -11.30
N ASP A 111 4.39 -1.43 -10.86
CA ASP A 111 5.09 -0.69 -9.82
C ASP A 111 4.35 -0.85 -8.49
N HIS A 112 4.97 -1.52 -7.53
CA HIS A 112 4.40 -1.80 -6.21
C HIS A 112 5.03 -0.88 -5.17
N SER A 113 4.20 -0.06 -4.53
CA SER A 113 4.63 0.88 -3.49
C SER A 113 3.85 0.68 -2.19
N HIS A 114 4.50 1.10 -1.11
CA HIS A 114 4.01 0.96 0.25
C HIS A 114 3.04 2.08 0.61
N LYS A 115 1.93 1.77 1.30
CA LYS A 115 1.03 2.82 1.80
C LYS A 115 1.72 3.69 2.84
N MET A 116 1.48 5.00 2.79
CA MET A 116 1.82 5.93 3.84
C MET A 116 0.56 6.27 4.63
N VAL A 117 0.71 6.37 5.95
CA VAL A 117 -0.38 6.72 6.87
C VAL A 117 0.08 7.82 7.83
N THR A 118 -0.87 8.59 8.37
CA THR A 118 -0.61 9.53 9.46
C THR A 118 -1.40 9.12 10.71
N ASP A 119 -0.70 8.85 11.80
CA ASP A 119 -1.29 8.71 13.13
C ASP A 119 -1.50 10.07 13.77
N PHE A 120 -2.72 10.30 14.23
CA PHE A 120 -3.13 11.44 15.05
C PHE A 120 -3.22 10.95 16.48
N LYS A 121 -2.55 11.63 17.40
CA LYS A 121 -2.61 11.36 18.83
C LYS A 121 -2.90 12.65 19.57
N LEU A 122 -4.12 12.76 20.08
CA LEU A 122 -4.55 13.87 20.94
C LEU A 122 -4.34 13.47 22.40
N LEU A 123 -3.52 14.24 23.09
CA LEU A 123 -3.20 14.10 24.49
C LEU A 123 -3.88 15.21 25.29
N THR A 124 -4.54 14.80 26.37
CA THR A 124 -4.99 15.68 27.46
C THR A 124 -4.42 15.16 28.76
N ASP A 125 -4.66 15.86 29.87
CA ASP A 125 -4.19 15.42 31.20
C ASP A 125 -4.75 14.05 31.62
N SER A 126 -5.88 13.62 31.02
CA SER A 126 -6.59 12.41 31.44
C SER A 126 -6.78 11.39 30.33
N ILE A 127 -6.66 11.79 29.06
CA ILE A 127 -7.07 10.97 27.91
C ILE A 127 -6.00 10.99 26.82
N VAL A 128 -5.81 9.84 26.19
CA VAL A 128 -5.08 9.71 24.93
C VAL A 128 -6.06 9.20 23.87
N TYR A 129 -6.42 10.05 22.92
CA TYR A 129 -7.24 9.66 21.77
C TYR A 129 -6.34 9.45 20.55
N LYS A 130 -6.56 8.35 19.82
CA LYS A 130 -5.81 8.01 18.61
C LYS A 130 -6.75 7.85 17.42
N LYS A 131 -6.30 8.31 16.25
CA LYS A 131 -6.96 8.12 14.96
C LYS A 131 -5.89 8.00 13.89
N GLN A 132 -6.05 7.10 12.94
CA GLN A 132 -5.16 7.02 11.78
C GLN A 132 -5.90 7.54 10.55
N ILE A 133 -5.17 8.20 9.66
CA ILE A 133 -5.65 8.58 8.34
C ILE A 133 -4.69 8.09 7.26
N ASP A 134 -5.21 7.90 6.06
CA ASP A 134 -4.46 7.58 4.85
C ASP A 134 -5.08 8.31 3.64
N ARG A 135 -4.64 7.96 2.43
CA ARG A 135 -5.18 8.56 1.20
C ARG A 135 -6.69 8.38 1.03
N THR A 136 -7.29 7.31 1.56
CA THR A 136 -8.71 6.99 1.38
C THR A 136 -9.61 8.01 2.05
N ASN A 137 -9.12 8.68 3.11
CA ASN A 137 -9.83 9.78 3.76
C ASN A 137 -10.07 10.98 2.83
N PHE A 138 -9.35 11.06 1.70
CA PHE A 138 -9.41 12.16 0.75
C PHE A 138 -9.95 11.73 -0.63
N GLU A 139 -10.33 10.47 -0.83
CA GLU A 139 -10.74 9.90 -2.12
C GLU A 139 -11.77 10.78 -2.85
N LYS A 140 -12.83 11.19 -2.16
CA LYS A 140 -13.92 12.00 -2.74
C LYS A 140 -13.50 13.44 -3.09
N SER A 141 -12.32 13.88 -2.66
CA SER A 141 -11.81 15.24 -2.86
C SER A 141 -10.75 15.32 -3.95
N LEU A 142 -10.42 14.19 -4.59
CA LEU A 142 -9.38 14.04 -5.58
C LEU A 142 -9.99 13.55 -6.90
N ILE A 143 -9.34 13.86 -8.02
CA ILE A 143 -9.72 13.26 -9.30
C ILE A 143 -9.35 11.76 -9.31
N PRO A 144 -10.18 10.88 -9.89
CA PRO A 144 -9.98 9.43 -9.84
C PRO A 144 -8.59 8.98 -10.32
N GLU A 145 -8.12 9.52 -11.43
CA GLU A 145 -6.86 9.13 -12.07
C GLU A 145 -5.64 9.45 -11.21
N PHE A 146 -5.72 10.54 -10.44
CA PHE A 146 -4.70 10.90 -9.46
C PHE A 146 -4.82 10.01 -8.22
N TYR A 147 -6.04 9.86 -7.70
CA TYR A 147 -6.30 9.06 -6.51
C TYR A 147 -5.81 7.63 -6.65
N GLU A 148 -6.01 6.99 -7.81
CA GLU A 148 -5.54 5.62 -8.05
C GLU A 148 -4.04 5.47 -7.76
N LYS A 149 -3.23 6.49 -8.08
CA LYS A 149 -1.77 6.41 -8.10
C LYS A 149 -1.09 7.10 -6.91
N CYS A 150 -1.81 7.93 -6.16
CA CYS A 150 -1.22 8.75 -5.12
C CYS A 150 -1.03 8.01 -3.80
N ASN A 151 -0.22 8.61 -2.93
CA ASN A 151 0.00 8.20 -1.55
C ASN A 151 -0.03 9.43 -0.62
N LEU A 152 -0.26 9.23 0.69
CA LEU A 152 -0.27 10.32 1.68
C LEU A 152 1.17 10.65 2.12
N LEU A 153 1.81 11.63 1.49
CA LEU A 153 3.23 11.90 1.72
C LEU A 153 3.49 12.60 3.05
N THR A 154 2.74 13.67 3.33
CA THR A 154 2.88 14.45 4.56
C THR A 154 1.53 14.90 5.08
N THR A 155 1.47 15.12 6.40
CA THR A 155 0.36 15.79 7.08
C THR A 155 0.94 16.72 8.14
N GLU A 156 0.48 17.97 8.14
CA GLU A 156 1.02 19.05 8.96
C GLU A 156 -0.09 19.82 9.68
N ILE A 157 0.27 20.46 10.79
CA ILE A 157 -0.63 21.32 11.56
C ILE A 157 -0.37 22.77 11.15
N ASP A 158 -1.32 23.40 10.47
CA ASP A 158 -1.22 24.81 10.08
C ASP A 158 -1.45 25.70 11.31
N SER A 159 -2.65 25.62 11.88
CA SER A 159 -3.09 26.55 12.92
C SER A 159 -4.15 25.92 13.82
N THR A 160 -4.43 26.60 14.92
CA THR A 160 -5.49 26.24 15.86
C THR A 160 -6.32 27.49 16.15
N LYS A 161 -7.64 27.34 16.22
CA LYS A 161 -8.57 28.40 16.60
C LYS A 161 -9.67 27.81 17.47
N GLY A 162 -9.65 28.14 18.77
CA GLY A 162 -10.54 27.51 19.75
C GLY A 162 -10.33 25.99 19.75
N ASN A 163 -11.42 25.24 19.55
CA ASN A 163 -11.39 23.77 19.47
C ASN A 163 -11.21 23.22 18.04
N THR A 164 -10.90 24.07 17.06
CA THR A 164 -10.67 23.66 15.68
C THR A 164 -9.18 23.65 15.38
N VAL A 165 -8.67 22.55 14.83
CA VAL A 165 -7.31 22.43 14.32
C VAL A 165 -7.38 22.41 12.79
N TYR A 166 -6.60 23.27 12.15
CA TYR A 166 -6.45 23.34 10.70
C TYR A 166 -5.19 22.58 10.30
N LEU A 167 -5.32 21.74 9.28
CA LEU A 167 -4.27 20.87 8.79
C LEU A 167 -4.19 20.97 7.27
N ASN A 168 -3.02 20.60 6.76
CA ASN A 168 -2.84 20.31 5.36
C ASN A 168 -2.16 18.94 5.19
N SER A 169 -2.52 18.23 4.13
CA SER A 169 -1.86 17.00 3.70
C SER A 169 -1.43 17.12 2.25
N ASN A 170 -0.21 16.67 1.95
CA ASN A 170 0.24 16.49 0.58
C ASN A 170 0.07 15.02 0.20
N LEU A 171 -0.76 14.78 -0.82
CA LEU A 171 -0.81 13.51 -1.52
C LEU A 171 0.05 13.61 -2.77
N GLY A 172 0.79 12.57 -3.11
CA GLY A 172 1.64 12.60 -4.30
C GLY A 172 1.78 11.24 -4.95
N VAL A 173 2.02 11.27 -6.25
CA VAL A 173 2.29 10.07 -7.03
C VAL A 173 3.80 9.74 -6.89
N PRO A 174 4.17 8.55 -6.39
CA PRO A 174 5.57 8.20 -6.17
C PRO A 174 6.44 8.42 -7.41
N ASP A 175 7.67 8.90 -7.21
CA ASP A 175 8.64 9.19 -8.28
C ASP A 175 8.20 10.25 -9.31
N THR A 176 7.30 11.14 -8.91
CA THR A 176 6.88 12.24 -9.78
C THR A 176 6.74 13.52 -8.99
N SER A 177 6.70 14.64 -9.70
CA SER A 177 6.36 15.94 -9.12
C SER A 177 4.84 16.17 -9.01
N ASN A 178 4.01 15.17 -9.29
CA ASN A 178 2.55 15.30 -9.19
C ASN A 178 2.10 15.26 -7.73
N ILE A 179 1.80 16.44 -7.18
CA ILE A 179 1.38 16.61 -5.79
C ILE A 179 0.02 17.31 -5.77
N TRP A 180 -0.88 16.78 -4.94
CA TRP A 180 -2.17 17.37 -4.62
C TRP A 180 -2.22 17.70 -3.13
N ARG A 181 -2.48 18.96 -2.82
CA ARG A 181 -2.60 19.42 -1.43
C ARG A 181 -4.06 19.48 -1.03
N VAL A 182 -4.37 18.99 0.17
CA VAL A 182 -5.69 19.04 0.77
C VAL A 182 -5.59 19.80 2.09
N TRP A 183 -6.35 20.89 2.21
CA TRP A 183 -6.51 21.63 3.46
C TRP A 183 -7.84 21.25 4.09
N TYR A 184 -7.81 20.95 5.37
CA TYR A 184 -8.97 20.48 6.10
C TYR A 184 -8.89 20.88 7.56
N SER A 185 -9.98 20.67 8.28
CA SER A 185 -10.02 20.91 9.71
C SER A 185 -10.59 19.72 10.46
N ILE A 186 -10.21 19.63 11.72
CA ILE A 186 -10.83 18.72 12.69
C ILE A 186 -11.32 19.55 13.87
N LYS A 187 -12.53 19.25 14.33
CA LYS A 187 -13.05 19.81 15.58
C LYS A 187 -12.79 18.83 16.72
N ILE A 188 -12.24 19.34 17.82
CA ILE A 188 -12.07 18.59 19.05
C ILE A 188 -13.33 18.78 19.91
N LYS A 189 -13.96 17.67 20.28
CA LYS A 189 -15.14 17.65 21.16
C LYS A 189 -14.99 16.52 22.17
N ASN A 190 -15.18 16.84 23.45
CA ASN A 190 -15.04 15.88 24.56
C ASN A 190 -13.73 15.08 24.49
N ASP A 191 -12.62 15.79 24.27
CA ASP A 191 -11.26 15.23 24.14
C ASP A 191 -11.09 14.16 23.06
N ARG A 192 -11.93 14.22 22.01
CA ARG A 192 -11.86 13.34 20.84
C ARG A 192 -11.71 14.15 19.57
N ILE A 193 -11.01 13.55 18.60
CA ILE A 193 -10.88 14.12 17.25
C ILE A 193 -12.16 13.82 16.47
N GLY A 194 -12.80 14.86 15.96
CA GLY A 194 -13.98 14.74 15.11
C GLY A 194 -13.68 14.22 13.69
N ASN A 195 -14.66 14.42 12.81
CA ASN A 195 -14.50 14.13 11.39
C ASN A 195 -13.55 15.15 10.73
N LEU A 196 -12.96 14.73 9.61
CA LEU A 196 -12.18 15.62 8.75
C LEU A 196 -13.19 16.42 7.92
N GLU A 197 -13.15 17.74 8.04
CA GLU A 197 -13.93 18.68 7.24
C GLU A 197 -12.99 19.27 6.17
N ILE A 198 -13.15 18.86 4.91
CA ILE A 198 -12.31 19.34 3.79
C ILE A 198 -12.69 20.78 3.46
N ASN A 199 -11.69 21.67 3.44
CA ASN A 199 -11.88 23.10 3.21
C ASN A 199 -11.51 23.50 1.78
N LYS A 200 -10.37 23.00 1.28
CA LYS A 200 -9.82 23.30 -0.05
C LYS A 200 -9.00 22.12 -0.53
N THR A 201 -8.96 21.88 -1.83
CA THR A 201 -7.93 21.06 -2.48
C THR A 201 -7.31 21.83 -3.63
N ASP A 202 -6.06 21.52 -3.97
CA ASP A 202 -5.35 22.17 -5.05
C ASP A 202 -4.27 21.25 -5.61
N TYR A 203 -4.13 21.23 -6.94
CA TYR A 203 -3.01 20.56 -7.58
C TYR A 203 -1.81 21.50 -7.56
N VAL A 204 -0.73 21.08 -6.91
CA VAL A 204 0.47 21.91 -6.66
C VAL A 204 1.74 21.30 -7.29
N GLY A 205 1.58 20.22 -8.05
CA GLY A 205 2.66 19.61 -8.81
C GLY A 205 3.07 20.44 -10.03
N MET A 206 4.32 20.27 -10.45
CA MET A 206 4.87 20.77 -11.71
C MET A 206 5.02 19.64 -12.72
#